data_AF-A0A7J2JN89-F1
#
_entry.id   AF-A0A7J2JN89-F1
#
_cell.length_a   1.000
_cell.length_b   1.000
_cell.length_c   1.000
_cell.angle_alpha   90.00
_cell.angle_beta   90.00
_cell.angle_gamma   90.00
#
_symmetry.space_group_name_H-M   'P 1'
#
loop_
_entity.id
_entity.type
_entity.pdbx_description
1 polymer ?
#
loop_
_entity_poly.entity_id
_entity_poly.type
_entity_poly.pdbx_seq_one_letter_code
_entity_poly.pdbx_strand_id
1 'polypeptide(L)'
;MVVALDDLNFLRVQTLNEVLSVLVKGLPFKCVVIGVATEKNFLARIDPYTGSIFHFHEIAFPLYSSGEIREILRWRVREGFIEGAVSEEAFEKVVELTAKNGDIRYGLWLLREAGIAAEKRGSERVELEEVEAARIGEEVAALVKSVAVLSSDEREALKIIYTMGGKEITTGAVYAVMKCEVGLRHERFYEILDKLERLRFIDLVVGKKGRGWTRYIMRRYDVQAVLRALKLNL
;
A
#
# COMPACT_ATOMS: atom_id res chain seq x y z
N MET A 1 -1.08 5.53 -38.98
CA MET A 1 -1.04 4.47 -37.96
C MET A 1 -0.99 5.12 -36.59
N VAL A 2 -1.67 4.55 -35.60
CA VAL A 2 -1.59 5.01 -34.20
C VAL A 2 -1.01 3.86 -33.37
N VAL A 3 0.01 4.16 -32.58
CA VAL A 3 0.69 3.21 -31.69
C VAL A 3 0.56 3.72 -30.27
N ALA A 4 -0.02 2.90 -29.39
CA ALA A 4 -0.06 3.17 -27.96
C ALA A 4 0.98 2.29 -27.27
N LEU A 5 1.92 2.92 -26.58
CA LEU A 5 2.95 2.26 -25.78
C LEU A 5 2.60 2.49 -24.30
N ASP A 6 2.11 1.44 -23.67
CA ASP A 6 1.79 1.47 -22.24
C ASP A 6 3.02 1.10 -21.40
N ASP A 7 3.04 1.56 -20.14
CA ASP A 7 4.07 1.24 -19.16
C ASP A 7 5.53 1.41 -19.66
N LEU A 8 5.80 2.53 -20.33
CA LEU A 8 7.11 2.84 -20.90
C LEU A 8 8.26 2.83 -19.87
N ASN A 9 7.94 2.95 -18.59
CA ASN A 9 8.90 2.93 -17.48
C ASN A 9 9.80 1.68 -17.50
N PHE A 10 9.30 0.54 -17.99
CA PHE A 10 10.06 -0.72 -18.02
C PHE A 10 11.09 -0.81 -19.15
N LEU A 11 11.02 0.08 -20.15
CA LEU A 11 11.99 0.08 -21.25
C LEU A 11 13.30 0.70 -20.82
N ARG A 12 14.42 -0.01 -21.02
CA ARG A 12 15.75 0.61 -20.83
C ARG A 12 15.89 1.83 -21.73
N VAL A 13 16.66 2.83 -21.26
CA VAL A 13 16.83 4.13 -21.93
C VAL A 13 17.24 3.96 -23.40
N GLN A 14 18.18 3.06 -23.71
CA GLN A 14 18.61 2.80 -25.09
C GLN A 14 17.45 2.28 -25.95
N THR A 15 16.76 1.24 -25.46
CA THR A 15 15.62 0.62 -26.16
C THR A 15 14.47 1.59 -26.38
N LEU A 16 14.18 2.45 -25.39
CA LEU A 16 13.16 3.49 -25.51
C LEU A 16 13.45 4.41 -26.70
N ASN A 17 14.67 4.95 -26.78
CA ASN A 17 15.04 5.89 -27.83
C ASN A 17 15.11 5.23 -29.22
N GLU A 18 15.59 3.99 -29.31
CA GLU A 18 15.57 3.21 -30.56
C GLU A 18 14.14 2.99 -31.07
N VAL A 19 13.24 2.53 -30.19
CA VAL A 19 11.83 2.28 -30.54
C VAL A 19 11.15 3.57 -30.97
N LEU A 20 11.30 4.65 -30.21
CA LEU A 20 10.71 5.96 -30.57
C LEU A 20 11.27 6.48 -31.89
N SER A 21 12.58 6.38 -32.13
CA SER A 21 13.22 6.81 -33.38
C SER A 21 12.68 6.04 -34.58
N VAL A 22 12.55 4.71 -34.48
CA VAL A 22 11.98 3.87 -35.54
C VAL A 22 10.52 4.24 -35.80
N LEU A 23 9.71 4.41 -34.75
CA LEU A 23 8.29 4.72 -34.89
C LEU A 23 8.01 6.09 -35.50
N VAL A 24 8.83 7.09 -35.17
CA VAL A 24 8.60 8.47 -35.64
C VAL A 24 9.25 8.72 -37.01
N LYS A 25 10.42 8.16 -37.28
CA LYS A 25 11.20 8.46 -38.49
C LYS A 25 11.42 7.27 -39.41
N GLY A 26 11.46 6.05 -38.87
CA GLY A 26 11.80 4.83 -39.61
C GLY A 26 10.66 4.28 -40.48
N LEU A 27 9.44 4.78 -40.34
CA LEU A 27 8.28 4.27 -41.07
C LEU A 27 8.00 5.06 -42.36
N PRO A 28 7.64 4.40 -43.47
CA PRO A 28 7.34 5.06 -44.74
C PRO A 28 5.98 5.78 -44.74
N PHE A 29 5.28 5.80 -43.62
CA PHE A 29 3.95 6.40 -43.44
C PHE A 29 3.86 7.14 -42.10
N LYS A 30 2.88 8.04 -41.99
CA LYS A 30 2.66 8.83 -40.77
C LYS A 30 2.24 7.93 -39.59
N CYS A 31 2.96 8.07 -38.49
CA CYS A 31 2.74 7.38 -37.23
C CYS A 31 2.45 8.40 -36.12
N VAL A 32 1.42 8.12 -35.31
CA VAL A 32 1.15 8.84 -34.06
C VAL A 32 1.49 7.90 -32.92
N VAL A 33 2.35 8.33 -32.00
CA VAL A 33 2.74 7.55 -30.82
C VAL A 33 2.14 8.18 -29.59
N ILE A 34 1.40 7.38 -28.82
CA ILE A 34 0.88 7.73 -27.50
C ILE A 34 1.67 6.92 -26.49
N GLY A 35 2.42 7.58 -25.62
CA GLY A 35 3.20 6.94 -24.57
C GLY A 35 2.57 7.16 -23.20
N VAL A 36 2.42 6.09 -22.42
CA VAL A 36 2.01 6.19 -21.01
C VAL A 36 3.19 5.85 -20.12
N ALA A 37 3.47 6.73 -19.18
CA ALA A 37 4.52 6.58 -18.18
C ALA A 37 4.00 7.04 -16.82
N THR A 38 4.56 6.49 -15.75
CA THR A 38 4.16 6.80 -14.37
C THR A 38 5.24 7.60 -13.64
N GLU A 39 6.49 7.56 -14.12
CA GLU A 39 7.59 8.36 -13.58
C GLU A 39 7.44 9.85 -13.90
N LYS A 40 7.47 10.70 -12.86
CA LYS A 40 7.33 12.17 -13.01
C LYS A 40 8.37 12.83 -13.92
N ASN A 41 9.58 12.26 -13.99
CA ASN A 41 10.68 12.79 -14.78
C ASN A 41 10.99 11.87 -15.98
N PHE A 42 10.00 11.13 -16.48
CA PHE A 42 10.20 10.16 -17.56
C PHE A 42 10.87 10.79 -18.79
N LEU A 43 10.51 12.03 -19.12
CA LEU A 43 11.05 12.76 -20.27
C LEU A 43 12.58 12.92 -20.24
N ALA A 44 13.22 12.90 -19.07
CA ALA A 44 14.68 12.95 -18.95
C ALA A 44 15.38 11.69 -19.52
N ARG A 45 14.63 10.61 -19.78
CA ARG A 45 15.13 9.38 -20.41
C ARG A 45 15.11 9.45 -21.94
N ILE A 46 14.44 10.44 -22.51
CA ILE A 46 14.40 10.65 -23.95
C ILE A 46 15.61 11.52 -24.32
N ASP A 47 16.45 11.01 -25.21
CA ASP A 47 17.63 11.76 -25.64
C ASP A 47 17.21 12.99 -26.49
N PRO A 48 18.03 14.06 -26.53
CA PRO A 48 17.68 15.29 -27.24
C PRO A 48 17.39 15.09 -28.74
N TYR A 49 18.04 14.12 -29.39
CA TYR A 49 17.83 13.82 -30.82
C TYR A 49 16.46 13.19 -31.02
N THR A 50 16.14 12.14 -30.27
CA THR A 50 14.85 11.46 -30.30
C THR A 50 13.73 12.40 -29.88
N GLY A 51 13.93 13.20 -28.83
CA GLY A 51 12.96 14.21 -28.38
C GLY A 51 12.66 15.28 -29.44
N SER A 52 13.71 15.76 -30.13
CA SER A 52 13.55 16.72 -31.23
C SER A 52 12.79 16.14 -32.42
N ILE A 53 12.87 14.84 -32.68
CA ILE A 53 12.13 14.20 -33.78
C ILE A 53 10.70 13.92 -33.34
N PHE A 54 10.52 13.46 -32.10
CA PHE A 54 9.24 13.03 -31.57
C PHE A 54 8.26 14.19 -31.37
N HIS A 55 8.75 15.39 -31.02
CA HIS A 55 7.92 16.57 -30.79
C HIS A 55 6.72 16.26 -29.87
N PHE A 56 7.00 15.61 -28.73
CA PHE A 56 5.95 15.12 -27.86
C PHE A 56 5.17 16.26 -27.20
N HIS A 57 3.89 15.98 -26.89
CA HIS A 57 3.07 16.78 -26.00
C HIS A 57 2.86 16.01 -24.70
N GLU A 58 3.30 16.58 -23.58
CA GLU A 58 3.08 15.99 -22.26
C GLU A 58 1.67 16.34 -21.77
N ILE A 59 0.93 15.31 -21.34
CA ILE A 59 -0.36 15.46 -20.67
C ILE A 59 -0.20 14.87 -19.27
N ALA A 60 -0.26 15.73 -18.26
CA ALA A 60 -0.17 15.30 -16.87
C ALA A 60 -1.52 14.80 -16.36
N PHE A 61 -1.52 13.63 -15.74
CA PHE A 61 -2.68 13.07 -15.03
C PHE A 61 -2.46 13.23 -13.53
N PRO A 62 -3.04 14.25 -12.88
CA PRO A 62 -2.94 14.40 -11.43
C PRO A 62 -3.68 13.27 -10.72
N LEU A 63 -3.34 13.07 -9.44
CA LEU A 63 -4.12 12.18 -8.58
C LEU A 63 -5.55 12.71 -8.46
N TYR A 64 -6.51 11.79 -8.40
CA TYR A 64 -7.90 12.15 -8.15
C TYR A 64 -8.06 12.87 -6.82
N SER A 65 -8.85 13.93 -6.82
CA SER A 65 -9.35 14.57 -5.61
C SER A 65 -10.33 13.65 -4.87
N SER A 66 -10.54 13.89 -3.57
CA SER A 66 -11.52 13.14 -2.78
C SER A 66 -12.94 13.21 -3.36
N GLY A 67 -13.29 14.33 -4.02
CA GLY A 67 -14.58 14.50 -4.71
C GLY A 67 -14.70 13.59 -5.93
N GLU A 68 -13.67 13.55 -6.78
CA GLU A 68 -13.64 12.66 -7.95
C GLU A 68 -13.64 11.18 -7.54
N ILE A 69 -12.88 10.81 -6.50
CA ILE A 69 -12.90 9.46 -5.93
C ILE A 69 -14.32 9.08 -5.50
N ARG A 70 -15.00 9.97 -4.76
CA ARG A 70 -16.38 9.77 -4.33
C ARG A 70 -17.32 9.57 -5.51
N GLU A 71 -17.24 10.42 -6.53
CA GLU A 71 -18.10 10.32 -7.71
C GLU A 71 -17.88 9.02 -8.49
N ILE A 72 -16.62 8.68 -8.75
CA ILE A 72 -16.25 7.45 -9.46
C ILE A 72 -16.78 6.22 -8.70
N LEU A 73 -16.53 6.14 -7.40
CA LEU A 73 -17.00 5.01 -6.59
C LEU A 73 -18.52 4.98 -6.50
N ARG A 74 -19.19 6.13 -6.37
CA ARG A 74 -20.66 6.18 -6.32
C ARG A 74 -21.29 5.72 -7.63
N TRP A 75 -20.71 6.11 -8.76
CA TRP A 75 -21.13 5.59 -10.07
C TRP A 75 -20.99 4.07 -10.12
N ARG A 76 -19.88 3.53 -9.61
CA ARG A 76 -19.65 2.07 -9.58
C ARG A 76 -20.58 1.32 -8.62
N VAL A 77 -20.96 1.93 -7.50
CA VAL A 77 -21.98 1.35 -6.60
C VAL A 77 -23.32 1.28 -7.32
N ARG A 78 -23.74 2.34 -8.02
CA ARG A 78 -25.02 2.35 -8.76
C ARG A 78 -25.09 1.29 -9.86
N GLU A 79 -23.99 1.06 -10.57
CA GLU A 79 -23.94 0.07 -11.65
C GLU A 79 -23.70 -1.37 -11.16
N GLY A 80 -23.04 -1.53 -10.00
CA GLY A 80 -22.55 -2.83 -9.52
C GLY A 80 -23.32 -3.44 -8.35
N PHE A 81 -24.16 -2.66 -7.65
CA PHE A 81 -24.91 -3.10 -6.48
C PHE A 81 -26.40 -2.83 -6.67
N ILE A 82 -27.24 -3.62 -6.00
CA ILE A 82 -28.66 -3.32 -5.87
C ILE A 82 -28.81 -1.99 -5.11
N GLU A 83 -29.80 -1.18 -5.49
CA GLU A 83 -30.06 0.09 -4.83
C GLU A 83 -30.26 -0.11 -3.32
N GLY A 84 -29.51 0.65 -2.51
CA GLY A 84 -29.53 0.55 -1.04
C GLY A 84 -28.69 -0.58 -0.44
N ALA A 85 -28.08 -1.45 -1.26
CA ALA A 85 -27.27 -2.57 -0.77
C ALA A 85 -25.93 -2.16 -0.15
N VAL A 86 -25.50 -0.91 -0.30
CA VAL A 86 -24.33 -0.36 0.40
C VAL A 86 -24.82 0.76 1.31
N SER A 87 -24.58 0.66 2.61
CA SER A 87 -24.92 1.74 3.53
C SER A 87 -24.04 2.97 3.28
N GLU A 88 -24.56 4.17 3.54
CA GLU A 88 -23.79 5.40 3.34
C GLU A 88 -22.54 5.42 4.24
N GLU A 89 -22.62 4.89 5.46
CA GLU A 89 -21.47 4.76 6.37
C GLU A 89 -20.36 3.87 5.79
N ALA A 90 -20.73 2.71 5.22
CA ALA A 90 -19.79 1.84 4.53
C ALA A 90 -19.18 2.54 3.30
N PHE A 91 -20.00 3.23 2.51
CA PHE A 91 -19.55 3.97 1.34
C PHE A 91 -18.56 5.09 1.68
N GLU A 92 -18.88 5.92 2.69
CA GLU A 92 -17.97 6.96 3.18
C GLU A 92 -16.64 6.37 3.62
N LYS A 93 -16.67 5.22 4.31
CA LYS A 93 -15.45 4.56 4.75
C LYS A 93 -14.59 4.10 3.58
N VAL A 94 -15.18 3.53 2.53
CA VAL A 94 -14.45 3.17 1.32
C VAL A 94 -13.81 4.40 0.69
N VAL A 95 -14.54 5.51 0.55
CA VAL A 95 -14.01 6.76 -0.03
C VAL A 95 -12.82 7.27 0.80
N GLU A 96 -12.94 7.30 2.12
CA GLU A 96 -11.86 7.72 3.04
C GLU A 96 -10.61 6.84 2.85
N LEU A 97 -10.78 5.52 2.88
CA LEU A 97 -9.68 4.57 2.74
C LEU A 97 -9.03 4.65 1.36
N THR A 98 -9.83 4.86 0.32
CA THR A 98 -9.35 5.04 -1.06
C THR A 98 -8.54 6.32 -1.22
N ALA A 99 -9.03 7.44 -0.68
CA ALA A 99 -8.32 8.71 -0.71
C ALA A 99 -6.99 8.64 0.08
N LYS A 100 -6.97 7.92 1.20
CA LYS A 100 -5.75 7.68 1.98
C LYS A 100 -4.75 6.80 1.24
N ASN A 101 -5.22 5.81 0.48
CA ASN A 101 -4.39 4.92 -0.32
C ASN A 101 -3.86 5.61 -1.59
N GLY A 102 -4.67 6.47 -2.22
CA GLY A 102 -4.33 7.19 -3.45
C GLY A 102 -4.52 6.39 -4.75
N ASP A 103 -5.11 5.20 -4.69
CA ASP A 103 -5.40 4.35 -5.85
C ASP A 103 -6.91 4.06 -5.93
N ILE A 104 -7.57 4.48 -7.01
CA ILE A 104 -9.01 4.23 -7.19
C ILE A 104 -9.34 2.72 -7.30
N ARG A 105 -8.39 1.91 -7.80
CA ARG A 105 -8.55 0.46 -7.93
C ARG A 105 -8.69 -0.19 -6.56
N TYR A 106 -8.04 0.39 -5.55
CA TYR A 106 -8.19 -0.02 -4.17
C TYR A 106 -9.63 0.12 -3.68
N GLY A 107 -10.28 1.25 -3.97
CA GLY A 107 -11.68 1.48 -3.61
C GLY A 107 -12.64 0.51 -4.29
N LEU A 108 -12.41 0.21 -5.56
CA LEU A 108 -13.20 -0.80 -6.30
C LEU A 108 -13.01 -2.20 -5.73
N TRP A 109 -11.78 -2.55 -5.39
CA TRP A 109 -11.46 -3.81 -4.75
C TRP A 109 -12.13 -3.92 -3.38
N LEU A 110 -12.09 -2.86 -2.55
CA LEU A 110 -12.76 -2.81 -1.25
C LEU A 110 -14.27 -3.02 -1.36
N LEU A 111 -14.94 -2.32 -2.29
CA LEU A 111 -16.37 -2.51 -2.53
C LEU A 111 -16.69 -3.96 -2.89
N ARG A 112 -15.91 -4.54 -3.81
CA ARG A 112 -16.09 -5.92 -4.24
C ARG A 112 -15.92 -6.90 -3.07
N GLU A 113 -14.86 -6.78 -2.29
CA GLU A 113 -14.60 -7.69 -1.17
C GLU A 113 -15.62 -7.52 -0.04
N ALA A 114 -16.06 -6.29 0.24
CA ALA A 114 -17.11 -6.02 1.23
C ALA A 114 -18.46 -6.61 0.77
N GLY A 115 -18.79 -6.50 -0.51
CA GLY A 115 -19.97 -7.15 -1.11
C GLY A 115 -19.95 -8.67 -0.98
N ILE A 116 -18.82 -9.29 -1.33
CA ILE A 116 -18.62 -10.75 -1.17
C ILE A 116 -18.71 -11.16 0.31
N ALA A 117 -18.20 -10.34 1.23
CA ALA A 117 -18.27 -10.61 2.66
C ALA A 117 -19.72 -10.56 3.19
N ALA A 118 -20.51 -9.57 2.75
CA ALA A 118 -21.93 -9.47 3.08
C ALA A 118 -22.70 -10.68 2.55
N GLU A 119 -22.46 -11.06 1.29
CA GLU A 119 -23.10 -12.22 0.67
C GLU A 119 -22.77 -13.52 1.41
N LYS A 120 -21.50 -13.75 1.77
CA LYS A 120 -21.07 -14.91 2.56
C LYS A 120 -21.73 -14.99 3.94
N ARG A 121 -22.08 -13.84 4.52
CA ARG A 121 -22.80 -13.75 5.81
C ARG A 121 -24.32 -13.88 5.64
N GLY A 122 -24.83 -13.95 4.42
CA GLY A 122 -26.26 -13.95 4.12
C GLY A 122 -26.92 -12.58 4.35
N SER A 123 -26.14 -11.49 4.28
CA SER A 123 -26.65 -10.13 4.38
C SER A 123 -26.91 -9.55 2.99
N GLU A 124 -28.08 -8.94 2.82
CA GLU A 124 -28.42 -8.20 1.59
C GLU A 124 -27.78 -6.79 1.55
N ARG A 125 -27.17 -6.37 2.67
CA ARG A 125 -26.57 -5.05 2.82
C ARG A 125 -25.12 -5.14 3.31
N VAL A 126 -24.27 -4.37 2.65
CA VAL A 126 -22.89 -4.10 3.05
C VAL A 126 -22.91 -3.00 4.10
N GLU A 127 -22.46 -3.34 5.30
CA GLU A 127 -22.30 -2.42 6.41
C GLU A 127 -20.82 -2.11 6.65
N LEU A 128 -20.55 -1.21 7.60
CA LEU A 128 -19.19 -0.75 7.92
C LEU A 128 -18.28 -1.93 8.30
N GLU A 129 -18.82 -2.94 8.98
CA GLU A 129 -18.07 -4.11 9.43
C GLU A 129 -17.47 -4.91 8.27
N GLU A 130 -18.17 -5.04 7.15
CA GLU A 130 -17.65 -5.74 5.96
C GLU A 130 -16.48 -4.99 5.33
N VAL A 131 -16.57 -3.65 5.28
CA VAL A 131 -15.49 -2.81 4.73
C VAL A 131 -14.24 -2.90 5.60
N GLU A 132 -14.39 -2.83 6.93
CA GLU A 132 -13.27 -3.00 7.85
C GLU A 132 -12.71 -4.42 7.81
N ALA A 133 -13.55 -5.44 7.69
CA ALA A 133 -13.10 -6.82 7.53
C ALA A 133 -12.30 -7.02 6.24
N ALA A 134 -12.73 -6.43 5.13
CA ALA A 134 -12.02 -6.45 3.85
C ALA A 134 -10.64 -5.77 3.97
N ARG A 135 -10.60 -4.55 4.51
CA ARG A 135 -9.35 -3.81 4.77
C ARG A 135 -8.37 -4.62 5.62
N ILE A 136 -8.84 -5.16 6.75
CA ILE A 136 -8.00 -5.97 7.64
C ILE A 136 -7.54 -7.24 6.92
N GLY A 137 -8.39 -7.89 6.12
CA GLY A 137 -8.06 -9.11 5.39
C GLY A 137 -6.88 -8.94 4.44
N GLU A 138 -6.82 -7.84 3.70
CA GLU A 138 -5.71 -7.53 2.80
C GLU A 138 -4.44 -7.14 3.57
N GLU A 139 -4.55 -6.34 4.62
CA GLU A 139 -3.40 -6.07 5.51
C GLU A 139 -2.83 -7.38 6.06
N VAL A 140 -3.68 -8.29 6.52
CA VAL A 140 -3.27 -9.64 6.98
C VAL A 140 -2.57 -10.40 5.86
N ALA A 141 -3.13 -10.44 4.65
CA ALA A 141 -2.54 -11.18 3.53
C ALA A 141 -1.13 -10.65 3.15
N ALA A 142 -0.94 -9.33 3.19
CA ALA A 142 0.37 -8.71 3.00
C ALA A 142 1.33 -9.05 4.16
N LEU A 143 0.84 -8.96 5.40
CA LEU A 143 1.63 -9.23 6.61
C LEU A 143 2.04 -10.70 6.73
N VAL A 144 1.19 -11.66 6.35
CA VAL A 144 1.49 -13.09 6.42
C VAL A 144 2.78 -13.42 5.68
N LYS A 145 2.97 -12.84 4.48
CA LYS A 145 4.19 -13.03 3.69
C LYS A 145 5.42 -12.45 4.38
N SER A 146 5.30 -11.26 4.96
CA SER A 146 6.39 -10.59 5.68
C SER A 146 6.75 -11.29 6.98
N VAL A 147 5.75 -11.79 7.72
CA VAL A 147 5.91 -12.52 8.99
C VAL A 147 6.56 -13.89 8.77
N ALA A 148 6.31 -14.54 7.64
CA ALA A 148 6.92 -15.83 7.30
C ALA A 148 8.47 -15.79 7.27
N VAL A 149 9.06 -14.62 7.00
CA VAL A 149 10.53 -14.40 6.97
C VAL A 149 11.13 -14.21 8.37
N LEU A 150 10.28 -14.08 9.41
CA LEU A 150 10.72 -13.94 10.79
C LEU A 150 11.00 -15.29 11.44
N SER A 151 12.06 -15.35 12.24
CA SER A 151 12.36 -16.47 13.16
C SER A 151 11.37 -16.52 14.34
N SER A 152 11.39 -17.60 15.13
CA SER A 152 10.53 -17.77 16.31
C SER A 152 10.62 -16.58 17.27
N ASP A 153 11.85 -16.17 17.61
CA ASP A 153 12.11 -15.12 18.59
C ASP A 153 11.68 -13.75 18.07
N GLU A 154 11.82 -13.52 16.77
CA GLU A 154 11.38 -12.29 16.10
C GLU A 154 9.86 -12.20 16.04
N ARG A 155 9.16 -13.31 15.81
CA ARG A 155 7.69 -13.37 15.85
C ARG A 155 7.16 -13.11 17.25
N GLU A 156 7.80 -13.68 18.28
CA GLU A 156 7.40 -13.44 19.67
C GLU A 156 7.66 -11.98 20.06
N ALA A 157 8.79 -11.40 19.65
CA ALA A 157 9.06 -9.98 19.84
C ALA A 157 7.98 -9.09 19.19
N LEU A 158 7.63 -9.39 17.94
CA LEU A 158 6.57 -8.67 17.22
C LEU A 158 5.22 -8.81 17.94
N LYS A 159 4.88 -10.02 18.40
CA LYS A 159 3.66 -10.29 19.16
C LYS A 159 3.60 -9.45 20.43
N ILE A 160 4.66 -9.45 21.25
CA ILE A 160 4.75 -8.67 22.49
C ILE A 160 4.62 -7.16 22.20
N ILE A 161 5.32 -6.66 21.18
CA ILE A 161 5.21 -5.25 20.77
C ILE A 161 3.76 -4.88 20.43
N TYR A 162 3.01 -5.78 19.80
CA TYR A 162 1.63 -5.52 19.36
C TYR A 162 0.56 -5.82 20.44
N THR A 163 0.86 -6.66 21.44
CA THR A 163 -0.05 -6.93 22.58
C THR A 163 0.14 -5.96 23.74
N MET A 164 1.29 -5.31 23.88
CA MET A 164 1.52 -4.36 24.99
C MET A 164 0.46 -3.24 25.02
N GLY A 165 -0.21 -3.07 26.15
CA GLY A 165 -1.16 -1.98 26.35
C GLY A 165 -0.44 -0.64 26.55
N GLY A 166 -1.03 0.46 26.06
CA GLY A 166 -0.56 1.83 26.30
C GLY A 166 -0.30 2.63 25.03
N LYS A 167 -0.48 3.96 25.13
CA LYS A 167 -0.25 4.89 24.00
C LYS A 167 1.25 5.07 23.68
N GLU A 168 2.13 4.80 24.64
CA GLU A 168 3.57 5.00 24.51
C GLU A 168 4.34 3.72 24.86
N ILE A 169 4.83 3.03 23.84
CA ILE A 169 5.62 1.81 23.99
C ILE A 169 7.09 2.21 23.89
N THR A 170 7.89 1.89 24.90
CA THR A 170 9.33 2.14 24.88
C THR A 170 10.11 0.86 24.65
N THR A 171 11.24 0.98 23.95
CA THR A 171 12.18 -0.14 23.72
C THR A 171 12.60 -0.84 25.02
N GLY A 172 12.86 -0.07 26.08
CA GLY A 172 13.20 -0.62 27.39
C GLY A 172 12.08 -1.42 28.06
N ALA A 173 10.82 -1.02 27.88
CA ALA A 173 9.69 -1.75 28.44
C ALA A 173 9.47 -3.08 27.70
N VAL A 174 9.59 -3.08 26.37
CA VAL A 174 9.55 -4.31 25.58
C VAL A 174 10.73 -5.23 25.95
N TYR A 175 11.94 -4.69 26.07
CA TYR A 175 13.11 -5.48 26.46
C TYR A 175 12.93 -6.18 27.81
N ALA A 176 12.35 -5.49 28.80
CA ALA A 176 12.09 -6.09 30.11
C ALA A 176 11.17 -7.32 30.01
N VAL A 177 10.10 -7.23 29.21
CA VAL A 177 9.19 -8.37 28.96
C VAL A 177 9.91 -9.49 28.20
N MET A 178 10.61 -9.15 27.11
CA MET A 178 11.35 -10.13 26.30
C MET A 178 12.43 -10.88 27.09
N LYS A 179 13.12 -10.18 28.00
CA LYS A 179 14.15 -10.79 28.85
C LYS A 179 13.54 -11.80 29.81
N CYS A 180 12.35 -11.53 30.35
CA CYS A 180 11.66 -12.45 31.25
C CYS A 180 11.03 -13.65 30.51
N GLU A 181 10.41 -13.42 29.35
CA GLU A 181 9.65 -14.46 28.64
C GLU A 181 10.52 -15.34 27.74
N VAL A 182 11.54 -14.77 27.09
CA VAL A 182 12.35 -15.46 26.05
C VAL A 182 13.82 -15.61 26.48
N GLY A 183 14.25 -14.94 27.55
CA GLY A 183 15.65 -15.00 28.00
C GLY A 183 16.64 -14.33 27.03
N LEU A 184 16.17 -13.41 26.19
CA LEU A 184 16.99 -12.80 25.14
C LEU A 184 18.12 -11.93 25.70
N ARG A 185 19.29 -12.03 25.03
CA ARG A 185 20.42 -11.13 25.27
C ARG A 185 20.12 -9.72 24.74
N HIS A 186 20.76 -8.73 25.36
CA HIS A 186 20.57 -7.31 25.03
C HIS A 186 20.85 -6.99 23.57
N GLU A 187 21.99 -7.43 23.04
CA GLU A 187 22.39 -7.21 21.63
C GLU A 187 21.38 -7.82 20.66
N ARG A 188 20.98 -9.08 20.91
CA ARG A 188 20.02 -9.80 20.08
C ARG A 188 18.66 -9.10 20.01
N PHE A 189 18.21 -8.50 21.12
CA PHE A 189 16.97 -7.74 21.14
C PHE A 189 16.99 -6.53 20.19
N TYR A 190 18.09 -5.77 20.16
CA TYR A 190 18.19 -4.63 19.25
C TYR A 190 18.35 -5.05 17.79
N GLU A 191 19.05 -6.16 17.50
CA GLU A 191 19.06 -6.74 16.15
C GLU A 191 17.65 -7.07 15.65
N ILE A 192 16.81 -7.64 16.53
CA ILE A 192 15.41 -7.94 16.22
C ILE A 192 14.63 -6.65 15.95
N LEU A 193 14.78 -5.63 16.81
CA LEU A 193 14.11 -4.34 16.61
C LEU A 193 14.49 -3.68 15.29
N ASP A 194 15.79 -3.62 14.96
CA ASP A 194 16.28 -3.03 13.73
C ASP A 194 15.75 -3.80 12.51
N LYS A 195 15.68 -5.14 12.59
CA LYS A 195 15.06 -5.95 11.53
C LYS A 195 13.56 -5.66 11.39
N LEU A 196 12.82 -5.56 12.49
CA LEU A 196 11.39 -5.25 12.48
C LEU A 196 11.10 -3.84 11.92
N GLU A 197 11.97 -2.86 12.21
CA GLU A 197 11.89 -1.52 11.63
C GLU A 197 12.20 -1.55 10.11
N ARG A 198 13.25 -2.27 9.70
CA ARG A 198 13.59 -2.44 8.27
C ARG A 198 12.47 -3.11 7.47
N LEU A 199 11.80 -4.09 8.07
CA LEU A 199 10.62 -4.75 7.50
C LEU A 199 9.34 -3.93 7.66
N ARG A 200 9.43 -2.72 8.21
CA ARG A 200 8.34 -1.74 8.35
C ARG A 200 7.18 -2.23 9.21
N PHE A 201 7.43 -3.16 10.14
CA PHE A 201 6.44 -3.52 11.15
C PHE A 201 6.29 -2.44 12.22
N ILE A 202 7.37 -1.69 12.48
CA ILE A 202 7.43 -0.62 13.47
C ILE A 202 8.25 0.57 12.95
N ASP A 203 8.11 1.73 13.58
CA ASP A 203 9.07 2.83 13.50
C ASP A 203 9.67 3.10 14.89
N LEU A 204 10.97 3.39 14.94
CA LEU A 204 11.65 3.79 16.16
C LEU A 204 11.83 5.32 16.18
N VAL A 205 11.24 5.96 17.18
CA VAL A 205 11.31 7.43 17.34
C VAL A 205 11.98 7.77 18.67
N VAL A 206 12.99 8.64 18.62
CA VAL A 206 13.66 9.14 19.82
C VAL A 206 12.87 10.32 20.39
N GLY A 207 12.47 10.24 21.65
CA GLY A 207 11.74 11.29 22.35
C GLY A 207 12.29 11.55 23.76
N LYS A 208 11.86 12.65 24.38
CA LYS A 208 12.20 12.95 25.78
C LYS A 208 11.21 12.28 26.73
N LYS A 209 11.72 11.56 27.73
CA LYS A 209 10.96 11.05 28.87
C LYS A 209 11.55 11.62 30.16
N GLY A 210 10.90 12.64 30.73
CA GLY A 210 11.45 13.39 31.86
C GLY A 210 12.75 14.11 31.49
N ARG A 211 13.85 13.82 32.21
CA ARG A 211 15.18 14.40 31.96
C ARG A 211 16.04 13.60 30.96
N GLY A 212 15.60 12.42 30.54
CA GLY A 212 16.35 11.53 29.64
C GLY A 212 15.76 11.43 28.24
N TRP A 213 16.56 10.92 27.31
CA TRP A 213 16.11 10.52 25.97
C TRP A 213 15.72 9.04 25.99
N THR A 214 14.67 8.67 25.27
CA THR A 214 14.19 7.29 25.18
C THR A 214 13.71 6.99 23.77
N ARG A 215 13.91 5.75 23.32
CA ARG A 215 13.38 5.26 22.05
C ARG A 215 11.98 4.69 22.26
N TYR A 216 11.02 5.28 21.55
CA TYR A 216 9.63 4.88 21.44
C TYR A 216 9.42 4.02 20.20
N ILE A 217 8.49 3.08 20.29
CA ILE A 217 8.08 2.19 19.22
C ILE A 217 6.70 2.62 18.76
N MET A 218 6.59 2.98 17.49
CA MET A 218 5.30 3.25 16.83
C MET A 218 4.92 2.04 15.98
N ARG A 219 3.69 1.53 16.17
CA ARG A 219 3.14 0.43 15.37
C ARG A 219 2.70 0.97 14.02
N ARG A 220 3.05 0.27 12.93
CA ARG A 220 2.67 0.66 11.57
C ARG A 220 1.35 0.06 11.09
N TYR A 221 0.92 -1.04 11.69
CA TYR A 221 -0.26 -1.79 11.27
C TYR A 221 -1.30 -1.89 12.38
N ASP A 222 -2.52 -2.29 11.99
CA ASP A 222 -3.56 -2.60 12.96
C ASP A 222 -3.16 -3.80 13.84
N VAL A 223 -3.50 -3.72 15.13
CA VAL A 223 -3.17 -4.77 16.10
C VAL A 223 -3.83 -6.10 15.74
N GLN A 224 -5.09 -6.08 15.30
CA GLN A 224 -5.80 -7.29 14.88
C GLN A 224 -5.17 -7.89 13.63
N ALA A 225 -4.74 -7.06 12.68
CA ALA A 225 -4.10 -7.53 11.45
C ALA A 225 -2.80 -8.30 11.75
N VAL A 226 -1.91 -7.74 12.57
CA VAL A 226 -0.64 -8.40 12.93
C VAL A 226 -0.87 -9.68 13.74
N LEU A 227 -1.77 -9.65 14.73
CA LEU A 227 -2.06 -10.83 15.54
C LEU A 227 -2.69 -11.96 14.73
N ARG A 228 -3.56 -11.66 13.75
CA ARG A 228 -4.09 -12.66 12.81
C ARG A 228 -2.98 -13.21 11.90
N ALA A 229 -2.12 -12.35 11.36
CA ALA A 229 -1.02 -12.77 10.49
C ALA A 229 0.00 -13.68 11.21
N LEU A 230 0.25 -13.44 12.49
CA LEU A 230 1.09 -14.30 13.35
C LEU A 230 0.46 -15.67 13.56
N LYS A 231 -0.86 -15.75 13.80
CA LYS A 231 -1.58 -17.03 14.00
C LYS A 231 -1.59 -17.92 12.75
N LEU A 232 -1.60 -17.33 11.56
CA LEU A 232 -1.60 -18.08 10.29
C LEU A 232 -0.22 -18.61 9.88
N ASN A 233 0.85 -18.23 10.59
CA ASN A 233 2.25 -18.64 10.34
C ASN A 233 2.84 -19.49 11.48
N LEU A 234 2.00 -19.93 12.42
CA LEU A 234 2.32 -20.88 13.48
C LEU A 234 1.81 -22.27 13.08
#